data_AF-A0A165N7S3-F1
#
_entry.id   AF-A0A165N7S3-F1
#
_cell.length_a   1.000
_cell.length_b   1.000
_cell.length_c   1.000
_cell.angle_alpha   90.00
_cell.angle_beta   90.00
_cell.angle_gamma   90.00
#
_symmetry.space_group_name_H-M   'P 1'
#
loop_
_entity.id
_entity.type
_entity.pdbx_description
1 polymer ?
#
loop_
_entity_poly.entity_id
_entity_poly.type
_entity_poly.pdbx_seq_one_letter_code
_entity_poly.pdbx_strand_id
1 'polypeptide(L)'
;MGFNIPSITPELLLMQEPMQNVITLPYGKAPPYHIQAPSWRHLLKLMVRMRTSRIEASIEAMALKQEELKLRAVVQFVRGHHLSTKWRTILYLTLDYPVPQGQAGSWKYVNGDVNTLPYSYNLSSLPALLRDGADSSIAKSYTIPLTAKTPYPTLPITLPNMALYLQSALDESRKAINDSSSGMRKLAQLVDSCYPEDVAAYEESDLPERKGVRYRLRKVFGKKENRERGGNEDVYELITPFVPDEQG
;
A
#
# COMPACT_ATOMS: atom_id res chain seq x y z
N MET A 1 -11.43 2.89 -8.77
CA MET A 1 -11.06 3.75 -7.63
C MET A 1 -12.26 4.61 -7.29
N GLY A 2 -12.47 4.97 -6.03
CA GLY A 2 -13.63 5.77 -5.62
C GLY A 2 -14.01 5.61 -4.15
N PHE A 3 -15.15 6.17 -3.75
CA PHE A 3 -15.71 6.04 -2.41
C PHE A 3 -16.67 4.85 -2.23
N ASN A 4 -17.06 4.22 -3.34
CA ASN A 4 -17.92 3.05 -3.34
C ASN A 4 -17.20 1.81 -2.79
N ILE A 5 -17.93 0.75 -2.52
CA ILE A 5 -17.35 -0.53 -2.11
C ILE A 5 -16.51 -1.08 -3.27
N PRO A 6 -15.24 -1.49 -3.04
CA PRO A 6 -14.42 -2.09 -4.09
C PRO A 6 -15.08 -3.36 -4.62
N SER A 7 -15.18 -3.48 -5.95
CA SER A 7 -15.71 -4.69 -6.58
C SER A 7 -14.63 -5.76 -6.62
N ILE A 8 -14.89 -6.89 -5.96
CA ILE A 8 -14.04 -8.07 -6.02
C ILE A 8 -14.67 -9.11 -6.95
N THR A 9 -14.48 -8.91 -8.23
CA THR A 9 -14.77 -9.90 -9.28
C THR A 9 -13.55 -10.80 -9.51
N PRO A 10 -13.70 -12.01 -10.07
CA PRO A 10 -12.56 -12.81 -10.52
C PRO A 10 -11.81 -12.13 -11.69
N GLU A 11 -12.56 -11.49 -12.60
CA GLU A 11 -12.02 -10.78 -13.76
C GLU A 11 -11.65 -9.33 -13.41
N LEU A 12 -10.62 -8.81 -14.06
CA LEU A 12 -10.24 -7.40 -13.95
C LEU A 12 -11.12 -6.62 -14.92
N LEU A 13 -12.00 -5.78 -14.38
CA LEU A 13 -12.80 -4.87 -15.18
C LEU A 13 -11.95 -3.65 -15.54
N LEU A 14 -11.99 -3.26 -16.81
CA LEU A 14 -11.43 -1.98 -17.25
C LEU A 14 -12.14 -0.84 -16.51
N MET A 15 -11.38 0.18 -16.16
CA MET A 15 -11.92 1.37 -15.51
C MET A 15 -12.87 2.09 -16.48
N GLN A 16 -14.14 2.19 -16.10
CA GLN A 16 -15.19 2.75 -16.96
C GLN A 16 -15.36 4.27 -16.78
N GLU A 17 -14.92 4.82 -15.64
CA GLU A 17 -15.07 6.25 -15.33
C GLU A 17 -13.81 7.04 -15.71
N PRO A 18 -13.96 8.30 -16.16
CA PRO A 18 -12.82 9.18 -16.42
C PRO A 18 -12.00 9.39 -15.14
N MET A 19 -10.67 9.30 -15.25
CA MET A 19 -9.80 9.52 -14.09
C MET A 19 -9.93 10.95 -13.59
N GLN A 20 -10.14 11.08 -12.28
CA GLN A 20 -10.16 12.37 -11.61
C GLN A 20 -8.73 12.90 -11.47
N ASN A 21 -8.52 14.15 -11.91
CA ASN A 21 -7.27 14.88 -11.67
C ASN A 21 -7.18 15.37 -10.21
N VAL A 22 -8.31 15.54 -9.54
CA VAL A 22 -8.37 15.96 -8.13
C VAL A 22 -9.26 14.98 -7.38
N ILE A 23 -8.68 14.31 -6.39
CA ILE A 23 -9.37 13.40 -5.49
C ILE A 23 -9.58 14.15 -4.17
N THR A 24 -10.80 14.63 -3.95
CA THR A 24 -11.14 15.40 -2.74
C THR A 24 -11.60 14.46 -1.63
N LEU A 25 -10.87 14.42 -0.52
CA LEU A 25 -11.21 13.61 0.63
C LEU A 25 -12.07 14.38 1.63
N PRO A 26 -13.28 13.88 1.97
CA PRO A 26 -14.10 14.46 3.02
C PRO A 26 -13.50 14.25 4.42
N TYR A 27 -13.88 15.12 5.36
CA TYR A 27 -13.50 15.02 6.77
C TYR A 27 -14.65 14.48 7.62
N GLY A 28 -14.35 13.58 8.56
CA GLY A 28 -15.35 13.04 9.48
C GLY A 28 -16.07 11.79 8.96
N LYS A 29 -17.41 11.79 9.01
CA LYS A 29 -18.27 10.62 8.73
C LYS A 29 -18.36 10.33 7.23
N ALA A 30 -17.29 9.81 6.64
CA ALA A 30 -17.24 9.50 5.23
C ALA A 30 -16.52 8.18 4.95
N PRO A 31 -16.93 7.46 3.88
CA PRO A 31 -16.25 6.23 3.49
C PRO A 31 -14.80 6.53 3.05
N PRO A 32 -13.88 5.57 3.23
CA PRO A 32 -12.52 5.70 2.73
C PRO A 32 -12.50 5.70 1.20
N TYR A 33 -11.64 6.54 0.62
CA TYR A 33 -11.36 6.49 -0.81
C TYR A 33 -10.45 5.31 -1.10
N HIS A 34 -10.79 4.48 -2.09
CA HIS A 34 -9.98 3.32 -2.43
C HIS A 34 -9.37 3.38 -3.85
N ILE A 35 -8.16 2.84 -3.99
CA ILE A 35 -7.50 2.54 -5.26
C ILE A 35 -7.19 1.04 -5.28
N GLN A 36 -7.57 0.36 -6.35
CA GLN A 36 -7.39 -1.09 -6.48
C GLN A 36 -6.48 -1.39 -7.67
N ALA A 37 -5.57 -2.34 -7.49
CA ALA A 37 -4.66 -2.81 -8.53
C ALA A 37 -4.43 -4.34 -8.45
N PRO A 38 -3.98 -4.98 -9.54
CA PRO A 38 -3.68 -6.42 -9.56
C PRO A 38 -2.58 -6.81 -8.56
N SER A 39 -1.52 -6.02 -8.44
CA SER A 39 -0.47 -6.21 -7.43
C SER A 39 0.01 -4.90 -6.83
N TRP A 40 0.83 -4.99 -5.79
CA TRP A 40 1.53 -3.84 -5.20
C TRP A 40 2.31 -3.06 -6.25
N ARG A 41 3.07 -3.75 -7.12
CA ARG A 41 3.84 -3.12 -8.20
C ARG A 41 2.92 -2.38 -9.18
N HIS A 42 1.81 -2.99 -9.55
CA HIS A 42 0.83 -2.35 -10.43
C HIS A 42 0.20 -1.10 -9.81
N LEU A 43 -0.03 -1.11 -8.48
CA LEU A 43 -0.52 0.06 -7.76
C LEU A 43 0.47 1.22 -7.85
N LEU A 44 1.75 0.97 -7.56
CA LEU A 44 2.78 2.01 -7.61
C LEU A 44 2.97 2.55 -9.04
N LYS A 45 3.04 1.66 -10.04
CA LYS A 45 3.13 2.05 -11.46
C LYS A 45 1.94 2.89 -11.92
N LEU A 46 0.72 2.51 -11.51
CA LEU A 46 -0.48 3.29 -11.81
C LEU A 46 -0.35 4.72 -11.25
N MET A 47 0.03 4.84 -9.97
CA MET A 47 0.17 6.14 -9.30
C MET A 47 1.23 7.03 -9.95
N VAL A 48 2.39 6.49 -10.35
CA VAL A 48 3.43 7.25 -11.04
C VAL A 48 2.99 7.72 -12.43
N ARG A 49 2.18 6.91 -13.13
CA ARG A 49 1.63 7.30 -14.44
C ARG A 49 0.58 8.42 -14.33
N MET A 50 -0.11 8.54 -13.21
CA MET A 50 -1.12 9.57 -12.95
C MET A 50 -0.50 10.88 -12.44
N ARG A 51 0.41 11.47 -13.22
CA ARG A 51 1.21 12.65 -12.81
C ARG A 51 0.40 13.89 -12.49
N THR A 52 -0.73 14.07 -13.16
CA THR A 52 -1.62 15.23 -12.97
C THR A 52 -2.61 15.03 -11.82
N SER A 53 -2.74 13.80 -11.32
CA SER A 53 -3.67 13.48 -10.26
C SER A 53 -3.09 13.79 -8.89
N ARG A 54 -3.89 14.44 -8.06
CA ARG A 54 -3.55 14.74 -6.66
C ARG A 54 -4.71 14.51 -5.72
N ILE A 55 -4.38 14.27 -4.47
CA ILE A 55 -5.29 14.08 -3.36
C ILE A 55 -5.29 15.38 -2.56
N GLU A 56 -6.47 15.91 -2.31
CA GLU A 56 -6.70 17.13 -1.52
C GLU A 56 -7.73 16.86 -0.43
N ALA A 57 -7.74 17.68 0.60
CA ALA A 57 -8.83 17.67 1.57
C ALA A 57 -10.01 18.51 1.05
N SER A 58 -11.23 18.19 1.50
CA SER A 58 -12.39 19.02 1.20
C SER A 58 -12.26 20.43 1.78
N ILE A 59 -12.97 21.39 1.19
CA ILE A 59 -13.00 22.78 1.68
C ILE A 59 -13.47 22.84 3.14
N GLU A 60 -14.44 21.99 3.51
CA GLU A 60 -14.92 21.83 4.88
C GLU A 60 -13.81 21.35 5.82
N ALA A 61 -12.99 20.39 5.38
CA ALA A 61 -11.86 19.90 6.16
C ALA A 61 -10.83 21.02 6.42
N MET A 62 -10.53 21.80 5.38
CA MET A 62 -9.60 22.94 5.47
C MET A 62 -10.16 24.07 6.34
N ALA A 63 -11.48 24.26 6.36
CA ALA A 63 -12.11 25.26 7.21
C ALA A 63 -12.13 24.86 8.70
N LEU A 64 -12.29 23.56 8.98
CA LEU A 64 -12.37 23.03 10.35
C LEU A 64 -11.00 22.89 11.02
N LYS A 65 -9.94 22.64 10.24
CA LYS A 65 -8.60 22.38 10.76
C LYS A 65 -7.63 23.49 10.33
N GLN A 66 -7.14 24.26 11.31
CA GLN A 66 -6.09 25.27 11.08
C GLN A 66 -4.68 24.66 10.93
N GLU A 67 -4.55 23.36 11.19
CA GLU A 67 -3.30 22.62 11.08
C GLU A 67 -3.20 21.84 9.77
N GLU A 68 -1.99 21.43 9.41
CA GLU A 68 -1.73 20.57 8.25
C GLU A 68 -2.57 19.29 8.32
N LEU A 69 -3.37 19.07 7.27
CA LEU A 69 -4.17 17.86 7.11
C LEU A 69 -3.26 16.72 6.66
N LYS A 70 -3.32 15.62 7.40
CA LYS A 70 -2.52 14.42 7.16
C LYS A 70 -3.38 13.29 6.61
N LEU A 71 -2.75 12.41 5.84
CA LEU A 71 -3.39 11.28 5.19
C LEU A 71 -3.09 9.97 5.94
N ARG A 72 -4.13 9.18 6.20
CA ARG A 72 -3.99 7.81 6.70
C ARG A 72 -4.16 6.82 5.56
N ALA A 73 -3.28 5.83 5.52
CA ALA A 73 -3.24 4.79 4.51
C ALA A 73 -3.41 3.39 5.14
N VAL A 74 -4.35 2.62 4.62
CA VAL A 74 -4.55 1.21 4.95
C VAL A 74 -4.45 0.40 3.66
N VAL A 75 -3.56 -0.59 3.65
CA VAL A 75 -3.36 -1.49 2.52
C VAL A 75 -4.09 -2.79 2.82
N GLN A 76 -4.85 -3.30 1.86
CA GLN A 76 -5.51 -4.59 1.94
C GLN A 76 -5.12 -5.46 0.75
N PHE A 77 -4.76 -6.70 1.02
CA PHE A 77 -4.55 -7.75 0.04
C PHE A 77 -5.75 -8.67 0.07
N VAL A 78 -6.41 -8.87 -1.06
CA VAL A 78 -7.65 -9.64 -1.12
C VAL A 78 -7.73 -10.60 -2.30
N ARG A 79 -8.38 -11.74 -2.10
CA ARG A 79 -8.71 -12.72 -3.14
C ARG A 79 -10.20 -12.65 -3.46
N GLY A 80 -10.56 -12.83 -4.73
CA GLY A 80 -11.98 -12.95 -5.11
C GLY A 80 -12.65 -14.23 -4.62
N HIS A 81 -11.85 -15.24 -4.30
CA HIS A 81 -12.33 -16.52 -3.84
C HIS A 81 -11.25 -17.21 -2.99
N HIS A 82 -11.63 -18.01 -1.98
CA HIS A 82 -10.68 -18.68 -1.09
C HIS A 82 -9.75 -19.67 -1.83
N LEU A 83 -10.23 -20.27 -2.92
CA LEU A 83 -9.43 -21.13 -3.81
C LEU A 83 -8.58 -20.36 -4.84
N SER A 84 -8.79 -19.05 -4.99
CA SER A 84 -8.00 -18.24 -5.92
C SER A 84 -6.57 -18.11 -5.41
N THR A 85 -5.59 -18.33 -6.29
CA THR A 85 -4.19 -17.99 -6.01
C THR A 85 -3.91 -16.51 -6.26
N LYS A 86 -4.75 -15.83 -7.03
CA LYS A 86 -4.58 -14.42 -7.43
C LYS A 86 -5.06 -13.49 -6.31
N TRP A 87 -4.12 -12.70 -5.79
CA TRP A 87 -4.37 -11.60 -4.88
C TRP A 87 -4.56 -10.28 -5.64
N ARG A 88 -5.21 -9.31 -5.00
CA ARG A 88 -5.38 -7.92 -5.44
C ARG A 88 -4.98 -6.99 -4.30
N THR A 89 -4.42 -5.84 -4.64
CA THR A 89 -4.07 -4.81 -3.66
C THR A 89 -5.12 -3.71 -3.70
N ILE A 90 -5.65 -3.34 -2.53
CA ILE A 90 -6.54 -2.21 -2.33
C ILE A 90 -5.86 -1.25 -1.35
N LEU A 91 -5.66 -0.01 -1.75
CA LEU A 91 -5.23 1.07 -0.88
C LEU A 91 -6.45 1.89 -0.49
N TYR A 92 -6.70 2.00 0.81
CA TYR A 92 -7.72 2.87 1.39
C TYR A 92 -7.08 4.12 1.99
N LEU A 93 -7.72 5.25 1.74
CA LEU A 93 -7.25 6.58 2.10
C LEU A 93 -8.34 7.33 2.85
N THR A 94 -7.96 7.91 4.00
CA THR A 94 -8.82 8.80 4.80
C THR A 94 -8.01 9.96 5.34
N LEU A 95 -8.65 11.10 5.60
CA LEU A 95 -8.03 12.14 6.42
C LEU A 95 -7.77 11.62 7.84
N ASP A 96 -6.63 12.02 8.41
CA ASP A 96 -6.32 11.76 9.80
C ASP A 96 -7.31 12.49 10.71
N TYR A 97 -7.88 11.75 11.66
CA TYR A 97 -8.92 12.24 12.55
C TYR A 97 -8.50 11.98 13.99
N PRO A 98 -8.46 13.04 14.84
CA PRO A 98 -8.00 12.89 16.22
C PRO A 98 -8.95 11.99 17.00
N VAL A 99 -8.39 11.16 17.88
CA VAL A 99 -9.19 10.36 18.80
C VAL A 99 -9.80 11.29 19.86
N PRO A 100 -11.12 11.31 20.07
CA PRO A 100 -11.75 12.14 21.09
C PRO A 100 -11.17 11.87 22.49
N GLN A 101 -11.00 12.94 23.25
CA GLN A 101 -10.58 12.86 24.65
C GLN A 101 -11.63 12.05 25.45
N GLY A 102 -11.17 11.08 26.23
CA GLY A 102 -12.06 10.20 27.01
C GLY A 102 -12.63 8.99 26.26
N GLN A 103 -12.31 8.80 24.97
CA GLN A 103 -12.70 7.57 24.26
C GLN A 103 -12.04 6.35 24.91
N ALA A 104 -12.86 5.40 25.39
CA ALA A 104 -12.36 4.14 25.93
C ALA A 104 -11.52 3.39 24.89
N GLY A 105 -10.34 2.92 25.30
CA GLY A 105 -9.41 2.23 24.42
C GLY A 105 -8.73 3.13 23.37
N SER A 106 -8.64 4.44 23.58
CA SER A 106 -7.95 5.38 22.68
C SER A 106 -6.50 4.99 22.37
N TRP A 107 -5.82 4.36 23.32
CA TRP A 107 -4.42 3.91 23.21
C TRP A 107 -4.15 3.04 21.98
N LYS A 108 -5.12 2.22 21.54
CA LYS A 108 -4.94 1.32 20.39
C LYS A 108 -4.82 2.06 19.05
N TYR A 109 -5.27 3.30 18.98
CA TYR A 109 -5.20 4.12 17.76
C TYR A 109 -3.89 4.93 17.67
N VAL A 110 -3.11 4.99 18.75
CA VAL A 110 -1.88 5.80 18.88
C VAL A 110 -0.62 4.96 19.14
N ASN A 111 -0.76 3.67 19.44
CA ASN A 111 0.35 2.77 19.75
C ASN A 111 1.15 2.27 18.52
N GLY A 112 0.76 2.67 17.31
CA GLY A 112 1.40 2.22 16.07
C GLY A 112 1.09 0.78 15.67
N ASP A 113 0.04 0.17 16.22
CA ASP A 113 -0.38 -1.18 15.82
C ASP A 113 -0.85 -1.19 14.36
N VAL A 114 -0.14 -1.97 13.54
CA VAL A 114 -0.38 -2.14 12.11
C VAL A 114 -1.65 -2.93 11.79
N ASN A 115 -2.21 -3.65 12.77
CA ASN A 115 -3.45 -4.41 12.61
C ASN A 115 -4.68 -3.59 12.98
N THR A 116 -4.50 -2.47 13.68
CA THR A 116 -5.58 -1.61 14.10
C THR A 116 -5.88 -0.58 13.01
N LEU A 117 -7.14 -0.49 12.59
CA LEU A 117 -7.59 0.52 11.65
C LEU A 117 -7.54 1.92 12.30
N PRO A 118 -7.22 2.98 11.54
CA PRO A 118 -7.27 4.36 12.04
C PRO A 118 -8.64 4.72 12.62
N TYR A 119 -8.67 5.65 13.58
CA TYR A 119 -9.92 6.07 14.23
C TYR A 119 -10.97 6.62 13.24
N SER A 120 -10.53 7.21 12.13
CA SER A 120 -11.40 7.68 11.04
C SER A 120 -12.37 6.59 10.53
N TYR A 121 -11.99 5.31 10.61
CA TYR A 121 -12.81 4.18 10.17
C TYR A 121 -13.98 3.85 11.12
N ASN A 122 -14.02 4.47 12.30
CA ASN A 122 -15.17 4.38 13.22
C ASN A 122 -16.25 5.44 12.91
N LEU A 123 -15.96 6.41 12.04
CA LEU A 123 -16.86 7.54 11.78
C LEU A 123 -17.92 7.21 10.72
N SER A 124 -17.71 6.16 9.93
CA SER A 124 -18.63 5.69 8.89
C SER A 124 -18.79 4.17 8.95
N SER A 125 -19.67 3.64 8.10
CA SER A 125 -19.77 2.19 7.93
C SER A 125 -18.44 1.64 7.40
N LEU A 126 -17.91 0.62 8.08
CA LEU A 126 -16.67 -0.02 7.68
C LEU A 126 -16.88 -0.79 6.37
N PRO A 127 -16.00 -0.63 5.36
CA PRO A 127 -16.03 -1.45 4.15
C PRO A 127 -16.11 -2.93 4.50
N ALA A 128 -16.98 -3.67 3.84
CA ALA A 128 -17.29 -5.07 4.19
C ALA A 128 -16.02 -5.93 4.31
N LEU A 129 -15.06 -5.71 3.42
CA LEU A 129 -13.79 -6.44 3.35
C LEU A 129 -12.88 -6.19 4.56
N LEU A 130 -13.06 -5.09 5.28
CA LEU A 130 -12.25 -4.74 6.46
C LEU A 130 -12.89 -5.23 7.77
N ARG A 131 -14.07 -5.88 7.72
CA ARG A 131 -14.80 -6.34 8.91
C ARG A 131 -14.24 -7.64 9.51
N ASP A 132 -13.70 -8.53 8.68
CA ASP A 132 -13.28 -9.88 9.08
C ASP A 132 -11.92 -9.92 9.81
N GLY A 133 -11.45 -8.78 10.31
CA GLY A 133 -10.16 -8.64 10.99
C GLY A 133 -8.97 -8.44 10.03
N ALA A 134 -7.79 -8.26 10.61
CA ALA A 134 -6.59 -7.90 9.85
C ALA A 134 -5.96 -9.07 9.09
N ASP A 135 -6.25 -10.32 9.46
CA ASP A 135 -5.68 -11.52 8.86
C ASP A 135 -6.75 -12.60 8.70
N SER A 136 -7.38 -12.64 7.53
CA SER A 136 -8.25 -13.73 7.10
C SER A 136 -7.64 -14.46 5.89
N SER A 137 -8.18 -15.63 5.55
CA SER A 137 -7.72 -16.42 4.41
C SER A 137 -7.99 -15.74 3.06
N ILE A 138 -9.02 -14.89 3.00
CA ILE A 138 -9.44 -14.18 1.78
C ILE A 138 -8.96 -12.73 1.75
N ALA A 139 -8.73 -12.10 2.89
CA ALA A 139 -8.36 -10.70 3.02
C ALA A 139 -7.36 -10.47 4.16
N LYS A 140 -6.28 -9.74 3.89
CA LYS A 140 -5.26 -9.35 4.88
C LYS A 140 -5.05 -7.85 4.80
N SER A 141 -5.00 -7.15 5.93
CA SER A 141 -4.80 -5.70 5.97
C SER A 141 -3.57 -5.29 6.76
N TYR A 142 -3.08 -4.10 6.44
CA TYR A 142 -1.94 -3.45 7.05
C TYR A 142 -2.20 -1.95 7.10
N THR A 143 -2.31 -1.39 8.29
CA THR A 143 -2.33 0.05 8.52
C THR A 143 -0.89 0.56 8.54
N ILE A 144 -0.57 1.54 7.68
CA ILE A 144 0.75 2.17 7.72
C ILE A 144 0.82 3.01 9.00
N PRO A 145 1.70 2.68 9.97
CA PRO A 145 1.79 3.39 11.24
C PRO A 145 2.58 4.69 11.06
N LEU A 146 2.48 5.58 12.05
CA LEU A 146 3.33 6.77 12.10
C LEU A 146 4.72 6.33 12.58
N THR A 147 5.76 6.57 11.79
CA THR A 147 7.14 6.43 12.25
C THR A 147 7.92 7.72 12.02
N ALA A 148 9.08 7.84 12.67
CA ALA A 148 9.97 8.97 12.44
C ALA A 148 10.52 9.01 11.00
N LYS A 149 10.60 7.86 10.33
CA LYS A 149 11.12 7.73 8.96
C LYS A 149 10.01 7.83 7.90
N THR A 150 8.80 7.42 8.26
CA THR A 150 7.61 7.46 7.41
C THR A 150 6.48 8.23 8.14
N PRO A 151 6.58 9.57 8.22
CA PRO A 151 5.50 10.40 8.75
C PRO A 151 4.28 10.35 7.82
N TYR A 152 3.08 10.57 8.35
CA TYR A 152 1.89 10.63 7.51
C TYR A 152 2.01 11.72 6.43
N PRO A 153 1.60 11.44 5.19
CA PRO A 153 1.66 12.41 4.11
C PRO A 153 0.81 13.64 4.44
N THR A 154 1.35 14.83 4.18
CA THR A 154 0.60 16.08 4.25
C THR A 154 -0.16 16.32 2.95
N LEU A 155 -1.31 16.99 3.04
CA LEU A 155 -2.12 17.33 1.87
C LEU A 155 -1.92 18.79 1.46
N PRO A 156 -1.92 19.10 0.15
CA PRO A 156 -2.18 18.18 -0.97
C PRO A 156 -0.99 17.27 -1.30
N ILE A 157 -1.25 16.06 -1.80
CA ILE A 157 -0.21 15.13 -2.27
C ILE A 157 -0.53 14.61 -3.67
N THR A 158 0.47 14.58 -4.56
CA THR A 158 0.32 13.99 -5.89
C THR A 158 0.36 12.46 -5.82
N LEU A 159 -0.29 11.76 -6.76
CA LEU A 159 -0.21 10.30 -6.77
C LEU A 159 1.21 9.75 -6.92
N PRO A 160 2.12 10.33 -7.74
CA PRO A 160 3.52 9.91 -7.74
C PRO A 160 4.21 10.04 -6.38
N ASN A 161 3.97 11.14 -5.64
CA ASN A 161 4.53 11.29 -4.29
C ASN A 161 3.92 10.30 -3.31
N MET A 162 2.62 9.96 -3.48
CA MET A 162 1.99 8.90 -2.71
C MET A 162 2.63 7.53 -3.00
N ALA A 163 3.01 7.25 -4.25
CA ALA A 163 3.74 6.03 -4.61
C ALA A 163 5.11 5.96 -3.91
N LEU A 164 5.86 7.07 -3.87
CA LEU A 164 7.13 7.15 -3.15
C LEU A 164 6.95 6.93 -1.65
N TYR A 165 5.88 7.46 -1.06
CA TYR A 165 5.54 7.22 0.35
C TYR A 165 5.22 5.74 0.62
N LEU A 166 4.47 5.08 -0.26
CA LEU A 166 4.18 3.65 -0.12
C LEU A 166 5.45 2.81 -0.28
N GLN A 167 6.32 3.16 -1.22
CA GLN A 167 7.61 2.51 -1.40
C GLN A 167 8.49 2.65 -0.14
N SER A 168 8.58 3.84 0.45
CA SER A 168 9.37 4.04 1.67
C SER A 168 8.82 3.25 2.86
N ALA A 169 7.49 3.11 2.97
CA ALA A 169 6.86 2.25 3.97
C ALA A 169 7.19 0.77 3.76
N LEU A 170 7.24 0.29 2.51
CA LEU A 170 7.68 -1.07 2.20
C LEU A 170 9.17 -1.28 2.50
N ASP A 171 10.02 -0.32 2.17
CA ASP A 171 11.45 -0.39 2.46
C ASP A 171 11.74 -0.40 3.97
N GLU A 172 11.00 0.38 4.74
CA GLU A 172 11.07 0.34 6.21
C GLU A 172 10.62 -1.03 6.73
N SER A 173 9.55 -1.60 6.16
CA SER A 173 9.09 -2.95 6.49
C SER A 173 10.14 -4.02 6.22
N ARG A 174 10.83 -3.95 5.07
CA ARG A 174 11.92 -4.86 4.70
C ARG A 174 13.11 -4.74 5.65
N LYS A 175 13.45 -3.52 6.08
CA LYS A 175 14.53 -3.27 7.07
C LYS A 175 14.18 -3.81 8.46
N ALA A 176 12.90 -3.84 8.82
CA ALA A 176 12.42 -4.35 10.10
C ALA A 176 12.33 -5.91 10.17
N ILE A 177 12.81 -6.66 9.18
CA ILE A 177 12.62 -8.12 9.12
C ILE A 177 13.19 -8.87 10.34
N ASN A 178 14.30 -8.35 10.90
CA ASN A 178 14.97 -8.89 12.08
C ASN A 178 14.35 -8.39 13.40
N ASP A 179 13.52 -7.36 13.36
CA ASP A 179 12.78 -6.87 14.52
C ASP A 179 11.54 -7.74 14.72
N SER A 180 11.66 -8.71 15.61
CA SER A 180 10.60 -9.68 15.89
C SER A 180 9.46 -9.11 16.73
N SER A 181 9.61 -7.87 17.25
CA SER A 181 8.68 -7.25 18.19
C SER A 181 7.75 -6.24 17.52
N SER A 182 8.19 -5.60 16.43
CA SER A 182 7.38 -4.62 15.72
C SER A 182 6.60 -5.28 14.58
N GLY A 183 5.29 -5.05 14.51
CA GLY A 183 4.46 -5.48 13.38
C GLY A 183 4.90 -4.90 12.03
N MET A 184 5.93 -4.05 12.02
CA MET A 184 6.49 -3.35 10.86
C MET A 184 6.90 -4.29 9.74
N ARG A 185 7.42 -5.49 10.01
CA ARG A 185 7.79 -6.45 8.95
C ARG A 185 6.60 -7.05 8.20
N LYS A 186 5.38 -6.90 8.73
CA LYS A 186 4.17 -7.54 8.19
C LYS A 186 3.90 -7.10 6.75
N LEU A 187 4.09 -5.83 6.40
CA LEU A 187 3.84 -5.34 5.04
C LEU A 187 4.69 -6.08 4.01
N ALA A 188 6.00 -6.18 4.22
CA ALA A 188 6.90 -6.92 3.34
C ALA A 188 6.49 -8.40 3.23
N GLN A 189 6.20 -9.06 4.37
CA GLN A 189 5.72 -10.44 4.37
C GLN A 189 4.42 -10.63 3.58
N LEU A 190 3.48 -9.68 3.70
CA LEU A 190 2.23 -9.71 2.94
C LEU A 190 2.50 -9.55 1.44
N VAL A 191 3.29 -8.56 1.03
CA VAL A 191 3.65 -8.35 -0.38
C VAL A 191 4.32 -9.60 -0.97
N ASP A 192 5.32 -10.15 -0.30
CA ASP A 192 6.07 -11.32 -0.77
C ASP A 192 5.19 -12.58 -0.83
N SER A 193 4.31 -12.78 0.16
CA SER A 193 3.41 -13.95 0.19
C SER A 193 2.23 -13.84 -0.78
N CYS A 194 1.81 -12.62 -1.12
CA CYS A 194 0.71 -12.36 -2.03
C CYS A 194 1.15 -12.33 -3.50
N TYR A 195 2.41 -11.95 -3.75
CA TYR A 195 2.95 -11.75 -5.10
C TYR A 195 4.35 -12.39 -5.27
N PRO A 196 4.47 -13.72 -5.13
CA PRO A 196 5.77 -14.39 -5.24
C PRO A 196 6.42 -14.23 -6.63
N GLU A 197 5.60 -14.12 -7.68
CA GLU A 197 6.07 -13.89 -9.05
C GLU A 197 6.69 -12.49 -9.23
N ASP A 198 6.18 -11.49 -8.50
CA ASP A 198 6.74 -10.14 -8.53
C ASP A 198 8.17 -10.17 -7.96
N VAL A 199 8.43 -11.00 -6.93
CA VAL A 199 9.77 -11.19 -6.32
C VAL A 199 10.74 -11.88 -7.28
N ALA A 200 10.30 -12.92 -8.00
CA ALA A 200 11.14 -13.65 -8.95
C ALA A 200 11.63 -12.76 -10.10
N ALA A 201 10.78 -11.85 -10.58
CA ALA A 201 11.15 -10.89 -11.61
C ALA A 201 12.28 -9.94 -11.18
N TYR A 202 12.41 -9.63 -9.88
CA TYR A 202 13.53 -8.85 -9.34
C TYR A 202 14.83 -9.64 -9.31
N GLU A 203 14.78 -10.94 -8.95
CA GLU A 203 15.99 -11.76 -8.91
C GLU A 203 16.55 -12.05 -10.31
N GLU A 204 15.71 -12.02 -11.34
CA GLU A 204 16.09 -12.24 -12.74
C GLU A 204 16.63 -10.96 -13.41
N SER A 205 16.12 -9.77 -13.03
CA SER A 205 16.67 -8.48 -13.50
C SER A 205 18.00 -8.09 -12.83
N ASP A 206 18.30 -8.65 -11.66
CA ASP A 206 19.54 -8.44 -10.87
C ASP A 206 20.79 -9.17 -11.42
N LEU A 207 20.67 -9.90 -12.54
CA LEU A 207 21.78 -10.68 -13.09
C LEU A 207 22.27 -10.08 -14.42
N PRO A 208 23.51 -9.58 -14.51
CA PRO A 208 24.11 -9.33 -15.81
C PRO A 208 24.21 -10.67 -16.54
N GLU A 209 23.67 -10.71 -17.75
CA GLU A 209 23.63 -11.85 -18.66
C GLU A 209 24.83 -12.79 -18.51
N ARG A 210 24.63 -13.92 -17.83
CA ARG A 210 25.45 -15.11 -18.06
C ARG A 210 24.54 -16.31 -18.22
N LYS A 211 24.34 -16.64 -19.49
CA LYS A 211 23.92 -17.95 -20.02
C LYS A 211 24.27 -19.10 -19.09
N GLY A 212 23.28 -19.97 -18.83
CA GLY A 212 23.51 -21.39 -18.67
C GLY A 212 23.19 -21.99 -17.30
N VAL A 213 22.06 -22.69 -17.26
CA VAL A 213 21.84 -23.93 -16.49
C VAL A 213 22.13 -23.86 -14.99
N ARG A 214 21.17 -23.37 -14.20
CA ARG A 214 21.08 -23.69 -12.75
C ARG A 214 19.66 -23.56 -12.17
N TYR A 215 18.65 -23.99 -12.92
CA TYR A 215 17.34 -24.27 -12.33
C TYR A 215 17.29 -25.73 -11.89
N ARG A 216 16.88 -25.95 -10.63
CA ARG A 216 16.67 -27.24 -9.91
C ARG A 216 17.82 -27.68 -8.99
N LEU A 217 18.07 -26.94 -7.90
CA LEU A 217 18.52 -27.50 -6.61
C LEU A 217 18.55 -26.39 -5.54
N ARG A 218 17.38 -25.98 -5.05
CA ARG A 218 17.27 -25.16 -3.82
C ARG A 218 16.04 -25.48 -2.98
N LYS A 219 15.60 -26.74 -3.03
CA LYS A 219 14.81 -27.35 -1.96
C LYS A 219 15.77 -28.20 -1.15
N VAL A 220 15.75 -28.00 0.16
CA VAL A 220 16.49 -28.72 1.21
C VAL A 220 17.91 -28.17 1.49
N PHE A 221 18.11 -27.79 2.75
CA PHE A 221 19.29 -27.22 3.42
C PHE A 221 19.48 -25.70 3.35
N GLY A 222 19.23 -25.08 4.51
CA GLY A 222 19.45 -23.66 4.74
C GLY A 222 20.92 -23.27 4.74
N LYS A 223 21.16 -22.01 4.39
CA LYS A 223 22.31 -21.23 4.86
C LYS A 223 22.00 -19.75 4.69
N LYS A 224 22.24 -18.99 5.77
CA LYS A 224 22.27 -17.52 5.79
C LYS A 224 23.18 -17.01 4.68
N GLU A 225 22.66 -16.09 3.87
CA GLU A 225 23.47 -15.07 3.19
C GLU A 225 22.86 -13.71 3.50
N ASN A 226 23.62 -12.90 4.25
CA ASN A 226 23.40 -11.47 4.37
C ASN A 226 23.61 -10.87 2.98
N ARG A 227 22.52 -10.60 2.26
CA ARG A 227 22.52 -9.55 1.24
C ARG A 227 21.62 -8.44 1.76
N GLU A 228 22.22 -7.31 2.06
CA GLU A 228 21.52 -6.04 2.21
C GLU A 228 20.80 -5.76 0.88
N ARG A 229 19.56 -6.25 0.76
CA ARG A 229 18.65 -5.93 -0.33
C ARG A 229 17.89 -4.67 0.07
N GLY A 230 18.33 -3.53 -0.45
CA GLY A 230 17.64 -2.27 -0.20
C GLY A 230 18.10 -1.13 -1.10
N GLY A 231 17.21 -0.73 -2.01
CA GLY A 231 16.72 0.64 -1.91
C GLY A 231 17.21 1.66 -2.93
N ASN A 232 17.56 1.28 -4.17
CA ASN A 232 17.77 2.28 -5.23
C ASN A 232 16.98 1.99 -6.50
N GLU A 233 16.92 0.74 -6.98
CA GLU A 233 16.26 0.44 -8.27
C GLU A 233 14.75 0.70 -8.27
N ASP A 234 14.06 0.40 -7.16
CA ASP A 234 12.63 0.70 -7.03
C ASP A 234 12.36 2.21 -7.21
N VAL A 235 13.25 3.05 -6.69
CA VAL A 235 13.19 4.51 -6.85
C VAL A 235 13.57 4.90 -8.29
N TYR A 236 14.56 4.25 -8.91
CA TYR A 236 14.90 4.48 -10.32
C TYR A 236 13.78 4.08 -11.27
N GLU A 237 13.07 2.96 -11.08
CA GLU A 237 11.92 2.59 -11.92
C GLU A 237 10.73 3.57 -11.72
N LEU A 238 10.58 4.13 -10.52
CA LEU A 238 9.56 5.16 -10.22
C LEU A 238 9.94 6.54 -10.80
N ILE A 239 11.23 6.87 -10.88
CA ILE A 239 11.74 8.19 -11.31
C ILE A 239 12.09 8.24 -12.80
N THR A 240 12.55 7.15 -13.42
CA THR A 240 13.06 7.17 -14.80
C THR A 240 11.92 6.87 -15.77
N PRO A 241 11.45 7.84 -16.57
CA PRO A 241 10.25 7.62 -17.36
C PRO A 241 10.48 7.05 -18.76
N PHE A 242 11.72 6.71 -19.14
CA PHE A 242 12.03 6.18 -20.48
C PHE A 242 13.29 5.30 -20.46
N VAL A 243 13.17 4.06 -20.92
CA VAL A 243 14.20 3.43 -21.75
C VAL A 243 13.63 3.50 -23.16
N PRO A 244 14.23 4.22 -24.11
CA PRO A 244 13.86 4.09 -25.52
C PRO A 244 14.10 2.64 -25.92
N ASP A 245 13.09 1.96 -26.44
CA ASP A 245 13.31 0.73 -27.21
C ASP A 245 14.26 1.10 -28.34
N GLU A 246 15.51 0.63 -28.29
CA GLU A 246 16.43 0.71 -29.42
C GLU A 246 15.85 -0.16 -30.54
N GLN A 247 15.19 0.49 -31.49
CA GLN A 247 15.10 -0.03 -32.85
C GLN A 247 16.52 -0.08 -33.42
N GLY A 248 17.01 -1.30 -33.63
CA GLY A 248 18.13 -1.65 -34.50
C GLY A 248 17.75 -2.86 -35.33
#